data_AF-A0AAU2XHI3-F1
#
_entry.id   AF-A0AAU2XHI3-F1
#
_cell.length_a   1.000
_cell.length_b   1.000
_cell.length_c   1.000
_cell.angle_alpha   90.00
_cell.angle_beta   90.00
_cell.angle_gamma   90.00
#
_symmetry.space_group_name_H-M   'P 1'
#
loop_
_entity.id
_entity.type
_entity.pdbx_description
1 polymer ?
#
loop_
_entity_poly.entity_id
_entity_poly.type
_entity_poly.pdbx_seq_one_letter_code
_entity_poly.pdbx_strand_id
1 'polypeptide(L)'
;MFTRRQLRSRGLRPNGQAPVGEIRYRRSPAYLYWLHLAAPVRPMTPRKQAALDAAMRARRTCPDCRIEREYCIPRRYGRCWPCEDANR
;
A
#
# COMPACT_ATOMS: atom_id res chain seq x y z
N MET A 1 -8.20 19.74 -16.61
CA MET A 1 -8.55 18.69 -15.62
C MET A 1 -7.43 17.66 -15.57
N PHE A 2 -7.31 16.91 -14.47
CA PHE A 2 -6.21 15.96 -14.26
C PHE A 2 -6.70 14.58 -13.83
N THR A 3 -6.02 13.53 -14.28
CA THR A 3 -6.25 12.17 -13.77
C THR A 3 -5.63 11.98 -12.39
N ARG A 4 -6.03 10.95 -11.65
CA ARG A 4 -5.41 10.60 -10.35
C ARG A 4 -3.89 10.47 -10.45
N ARG A 5 -3.38 9.87 -11.54
CA ARG A 5 -1.94 9.69 -11.78
C ARG A 5 -1.23 11.03 -12.01
N GLN A 6 -1.84 11.93 -12.78
CA GLN A 6 -1.27 13.26 -13.04
C GLN A 6 -1.32 14.20 -11.83
N LEU A 7 -2.30 14.03 -10.93
CA LEU A 7 -2.29 14.71 -9.62
C LEU A 7 -1.18 14.15 -8.73
N ARG A 8 -1.01 12.82 -8.71
CA ARG A 8 0.04 12.18 -7.91
C ARG A 8 1.45 12.56 -8.32
N SER A 9 1.72 12.70 -9.62
CA SER A 9 3.01 13.20 -10.10
C SER A 9 3.32 14.64 -9.65
N ARG A 10 2.30 15.38 -9.22
CA ARG A 10 2.41 16.74 -8.66
C ARG A 10 2.35 16.77 -7.14
N GLY A 11 2.39 15.62 -6.47
CA GLY A 11 2.25 15.56 -5.01
C GLY A 11 0.84 15.91 -4.50
N LEU A 12 -0.19 15.78 -5.34
CA LEU A 12 -1.57 16.11 -5.00
C LEU A 12 -2.48 14.87 -4.90
N ARG A 13 -3.65 15.04 -4.29
CA ARG A 13 -4.77 14.08 -4.21
C ARG A 13 -6.10 14.78 -4.55
N PRO A 14 -7.12 14.05 -5.04
CA PRO A 14 -8.46 14.59 -5.32
C PRO A 14 -9.20 15.21 -4.12
N ASN A 15 -8.69 15.08 -2.90
CA ASN A 15 -9.29 15.67 -1.70
C ASN A 15 -10.77 15.33 -1.42
N GLY A 16 -11.24 14.14 -1.80
CA GLY A 16 -12.64 13.74 -1.60
C GLY A 16 -13.60 14.26 -2.67
N GLN A 17 -13.08 14.97 -3.68
CA GLN A 17 -13.86 15.40 -4.84
C GLN A 17 -14.44 14.19 -5.60
N ALA A 18 -15.71 14.30 -6.01
CA ALA A 18 -16.29 13.41 -7.00
C ALA A 18 -15.63 13.64 -8.38
N PRO A 19 -15.52 12.60 -9.24
CA PRO A 19 -15.08 12.78 -10.62
C PRO A 19 -15.92 13.84 -11.34
N VAL A 20 -15.27 14.72 -12.10
CA VAL A 20 -15.93 15.77 -12.89
C VAL A 20 -15.96 15.47 -14.38
N GLY A 21 -15.30 14.37 -14.76
CA GLY A 21 -15.35 13.82 -16.11
C GLY A 21 -14.71 12.43 -16.13
N GLU A 22 -14.95 11.70 -17.19
CA GLU A 22 -14.43 10.35 -17.40
C GLU A 22 -13.96 10.23 -18.84
N ILE A 23 -12.71 9.79 -19.03
CA ILE A 23 -12.22 9.35 -20.33
C ILE A 23 -12.22 7.82 -20.31
N ARG A 24 -12.99 7.18 -21.18
CA ARG A 24 -13.04 5.71 -21.26
C ARG A 24 -12.19 5.22 -22.42
N TYR A 25 -11.27 4.32 -22.12
CA TYR A 25 -10.64 3.46 -23.12
C TYR A 25 -10.88 2.01 -22.73
N ARG A 26 -11.58 1.26 -23.59
CA ARG A 26 -12.06 -0.10 -23.32
C ARG A 26 -12.87 -0.18 -22.00
N ARG A 27 -12.47 -1.07 -21.08
CA ARG A 27 -13.15 -1.32 -19.79
C ARG A 27 -12.61 -0.48 -18.63
N SER A 28 -11.67 0.44 -18.87
CA SER A 28 -10.99 1.17 -17.80
C SER A 28 -11.28 2.67 -17.89
N PRO A 29 -12.03 3.23 -16.91
CA PRO A 29 -12.28 4.66 -16.86
C PRO A 29 -11.09 5.42 -16.27
N ALA A 30 -10.71 6.53 -16.91
CA ALA A 30 -9.83 7.52 -16.33
C ALA A 30 -10.66 8.70 -15.82
N TYR A 31 -10.88 8.72 -14.50
CA TYR A 31 -11.58 9.82 -13.84
C TYR A 31 -10.74 11.10 -13.81
N LEU A 32 -11.40 12.21 -14.14
CA LEU A 32 -10.85 13.54 -14.17
C LEU A 32 -11.27 14.34 -12.94
N TYR A 33 -10.35 15.16 -12.43
CA TYR A 33 -10.50 15.97 -11.24
C TYR A 33 -10.05 17.41 -11.50
N TRP A 34 -10.54 18.34 -10.69
CA TRP A 34 -10.12 19.74 -10.74
C TRP A 34 -8.82 19.93 -9.98
N LEU A 35 -7.91 20.72 -10.53
CA LEU A 35 -6.63 20.99 -9.88
C LEU A 35 -6.80 21.87 -8.62
N HIS A 36 -7.65 22.89 -8.69
CA HIS A 36 -7.83 23.86 -7.62
C HIS A 36 -8.52 23.30 -6.36
N LEU A 37 -9.24 22.17 -6.48
CA LEU A 37 -9.82 21.44 -5.34
C LEU A 37 -8.89 20.35 -4.80
N ALA A 38 -7.77 20.08 -5.49
CA ALA A 38 -6.83 19.08 -5.07
C ALA A 38 -6.05 19.56 -3.84
N ALA A 39 -5.70 18.62 -2.97
CA ALA A 39 -4.90 18.89 -1.78
C ALA A 39 -3.56 18.15 -1.86
N PRO A 40 -2.53 18.57 -1.10
CA PRO A 40 -1.31 17.79 -0.96
C PRO A 40 -1.58 16.34 -0.53
N VAL A 41 -0.72 15.42 -0.97
CA VAL A 41 -0.68 14.05 -0.45
C VAL A 41 -0.46 14.13 1.07
N ARG A 42 -1.23 13.35 1.84
CA ARG A 42 -0.99 13.25 3.28
C ARG A 42 0.42 12.70 3.50
N PRO A 43 1.31 13.42 4.22
CA PRO A 43 2.65 12.92 4.45
C PRO A 43 2.61 11.64 5.29
N MET A 44 3.69 10.87 5.18
CA MET A 44 3.98 9.82 6.15
C MET A 44 4.21 10.48 7.51
N THR A 45 3.59 9.95 8.56
CA THR A 45 3.81 10.43 9.93
C THR A 45 4.62 9.40 10.70
N PRO A 46 5.40 9.79 11.73
CA PRO A 46 6.16 8.84 12.54
C PRO A 46 5.30 7.70 13.10
N ARG A 47 4.06 8.00 13.53
CA ARG A 47 3.10 6.99 13.99
C ARG A 47 2.72 5.98 12.91
N LYS A 48 2.54 6.43 11.66
CA LYS A 48 2.26 5.52 10.54
C LYS A 48 3.46 4.67 10.19
N GLN A 49 4.67 5.23 10.26
CA GLN A 49 5.90 4.49 10.04
C GLN A 49 6.06 3.39 11.08
N ALA A 50 5.94 3.72 12.38
CA ALA A 50 6.01 2.74 13.46
C ALA A 50 4.94 1.63 13.31
N ALA A 51 3.71 1.98 12.89
CA ALA A 51 2.67 0.99 12.64
C ALA A 51 3.01 0.07 11.47
N LEU A 52 3.62 0.60 10.41
CA LEU A 52 4.08 -0.20 9.27
C LEU A 52 5.20 -1.14 9.69
N ASP A 53 6.17 -0.66 10.45
CA ASP A 53 7.31 -1.44 10.95
C ASP A 53 6.82 -2.57 11.86
N ALA A 54 5.88 -2.30 12.77
CA ALA A 54 5.24 -3.31 13.60
C ALA A 54 4.49 -4.37 12.76
N ALA A 55 3.75 -3.94 11.74
CA ALA A 55 3.05 -4.85 10.84
C ALA A 55 4.01 -5.68 9.95
N MET A 56 5.16 -5.13 9.59
CA MET A 56 6.21 -5.87 8.87
C MET A 56 6.88 -6.89 9.78
N ARG A 57 7.22 -6.52 11.03
CA ARG A 57 7.75 -7.44 12.03
C ARG A 57 6.82 -8.62 12.26
N ALA A 58 5.53 -8.36 12.51
CA ALA A 58 4.55 -9.43 12.68
C ALA A 58 4.45 -10.39 11.49
N ARG A 59 4.60 -9.89 10.26
CA ARG A 59 4.63 -10.71 9.03
C ARG A 59 5.93 -11.49 8.84
N ARG A 60 7.00 -11.11 9.53
CA ARG A 60 8.35 -11.66 9.42
C ARG A 60 8.73 -12.58 10.58
N THR A 61 8.05 -12.46 11.72
CA THR A 61 8.29 -13.29 12.91
C THR A 61 7.55 -14.62 12.79
N CYS A 62 8.30 -15.71 12.85
CA CYS A 62 7.71 -17.06 12.80
C CYS A 62 6.98 -17.38 14.10
N PRO A 63 5.75 -17.93 14.06
CA PRO A 63 5.05 -18.31 15.29
C PRO A 63 5.76 -19.43 16.05
N ASP A 64 6.40 -20.38 15.35
CA ASP A 64 7.06 -21.54 15.98
C ASP A 64 8.39 -21.18 16.66
N CYS A 65 9.35 -20.69 15.88
CA CYS A 65 10.69 -20.39 16.40
C CYS A 65 10.85 -18.96 16.94
N ARG A 66 9.86 -18.07 16.75
CA ARG A 66 9.88 -16.65 17.16
C ARG A 66 11.03 -15.81 16.59
N ILE A 67 11.74 -16.32 15.57
CA ILE A 67 12.79 -15.60 14.86
C ILE A 67 12.17 -14.69 13.79
N GLU A 68 12.62 -13.43 13.74
CA GLU A 68 12.31 -12.50 12.64
C GLU A 68 13.14 -12.85 11.40
N ARG A 69 12.47 -12.97 10.24
CA ARG A 69 13.09 -13.25 8.95
C ARG A 69 13.17 -12.00 8.08
N GLU A 70 14.11 -11.97 7.14
CA GLU A 70 14.22 -10.86 6.18
C GLU A 70 13.03 -10.81 5.19
N TYR A 71 12.36 -11.94 5.01
CA TYR A 71 11.21 -12.10 4.13
C TYR A 71 9.88 -12.21 4.90
N CYS A 72 8.78 -11.85 4.23
CA CYS A 72 7.44 -12.09 4.75
C CYS A 72 7.11 -13.58 4.75
N ILE A 73 6.69 -14.11 5.89
CA ILE A 73 6.34 -15.51 6.06
C ILE A 73 5.13 -15.86 5.19
N PRO A 74 5.17 -16.99 4.46
CA PRO A 74 4.16 -17.34 3.48
C PRO A 74 2.93 -17.86 4.20
N ARG A 75 1.75 -17.38 3.80
CA ARG A 75 0.47 -17.81 4.39
C ARG A 75 0.17 -19.30 4.18
N ARG A 76 0.75 -19.92 3.14
CA ARG A 76 0.54 -21.34 2.81
C ARG A 76 1.02 -22.27 3.93
N TYR A 77 2.22 -22.03 4.45
CA TYR A 77 2.85 -22.86 5.49
C TYR A 77 2.58 -22.31 6.90
N GLY A 78 2.29 -21.01 7.01
CA GLY A 78 2.07 -20.35 8.30
C GLY A 78 3.34 -20.20 9.16
N ARG A 79 4.47 -20.73 8.69
CA ARG A 79 5.77 -20.73 9.37
C ARG A 79 6.90 -20.42 8.41
N CYS A 80 8.06 -20.07 8.95
CA CYS A 80 9.23 -19.75 8.15
C CYS A 80 9.80 -20.99 7.45
N TRP A 81 10.52 -20.79 6.33
CA TRP A 81 11.13 -21.87 5.56
C TRP A 81 12.00 -22.81 6.40
N PRO A 82 12.91 -22.33 7.27
CA PRO A 82 13.71 -23.22 8.11
C PRO A 82 12.88 -24.14 9.02
N CYS A 83 11.72 -23.68 9.51
CA CYS A 83 10.83 -24.51 10.31
C CYS A 83 10.04 -25.50 9.46
N GLU A 84 9.71 -25.13 8.23
CA GLU A 84 9.06 -26.03 7.28
C GLU A 84 10.02 -27.13 6.82
N ASP A 85 11.25 -26.76 6.47
CA ASP A 85 12.29 -27.69 6.02
C ASP A 85 12.67 -28.70 7.12
N ALA A 86 12.66 -28.28 8.39
CA ALA A 86 12.91 -29.16 9.54
C ALA A 86 11.74 -30.10 9.89
N ASN A 87 10.53 -29.84 9.38
CA ASN A 87 9.33 -30.65 9.62
C ASN A 87 9.13 -31.72 8.52
N ARG A 88 10.05 -31.83 7.56
CA ARG A 88 9.99 -32.74 6.42
C ARG A 88 10.94 -33.91 6.60
#